data_AF-A0A9E6DDH2-F1
#
_entry.id   AF-A0A9E6DDH2-F1
#
_cell.length_a   1.000
_cell.length_b   1.000
_cell.length_c   1.000
_cell.angle_alpha   90.00
_cell.angle_beta   90.00
_cell.angle_gamma   90.00
#
_symmetry.space_group_name_H-M   'P 1'
#
loop_
_entity.id
_entity.type
_entity.pdbx_description
1 polymer ?
#
loop_
_entity_poly.entity_id
_entity_poly.type
_entity_poly.pdbx_seq_one_letter_code
_entity_poly.pdbx_strand_id
1 'polypeptide(L)'
;MKLYGSRVSYYTGKLEAYLKYKGVPYTLHGMPYDKADELKKHVGSIQMPIVDREDGRWMSDTTPILFEMEKELPDNPILPDDPVVAFIAMLMEDYADEWLWRSAMHYRWSYRYSRELISNILVDEISTPVPLPRFVVRRMIRRRQIKYFTKRDGVTATTWNHVEQGYFNALDCMSQILEQRPYLLGTRPSLADFGFMAPMFRHFSQDPDPEEIMRTRAPLVYEWVARMWVARQVPDGEFVFKITEELAPMLKEICETHLQQLASNAAAYEAGQKSFEMTVRGCQYRDMPVSRYRVYCLERLREHFQALDEASQTAVKSLLHYREANILWDEAFKTSSGYDEDRHLPYGHAINVYGEGTP
;
A
#
# COMPACT_ATOMS: atom_id res chain seq x y z
N MET A 1 -4.00 -22.04 6.21
CA MET A 1 -4.80 -20.84 5.89
C MET A 1 -5.10 -20.78 4.40
N LYS A 2 -6.25 -20.21 4.03
CA LYS A 2 -6.58 -19.90 2.64
C LYS A 2 -6.46 -18.41 2.40
N LEU A 3 -5.76 -18.05 1.33
CA LEU A 3 -5.59 -16.67 0.88
C LEU A 3 -6.43 -16.49 -0.38
N TYR A 4 -7.47 -15.66 -0.31
CA TYR A 4 -8.27 -15.28 -1.47
C TYR A 4 -7.70 -13.99 -2.06
N GLY A 5 -7.33 -14.02 -3.33
CA GLY A 5 -6.74 -12.87 -4.00
C GLY A 5 -6.36 -13.15 -5.44
N SER A 6 -5.88 -12.12 -6.13
CA SER A 6 -5.39 -12.23 -7.51
C SER A 6 -3.87 -12.29 -7.50
N ARG A 7 -3.27 -13.10 -8.38
CA ARG A 7 -1.80 -13.19 -8.49
C ARG A 7 -1.16 -11.93 -9.05
N VAL A 8 -1.96 -10.99 -9.57
CA VAL A 8 -1.52 -9.67 -10.05
C VAL A 8 -1.98 -8.55 -9.13
N SER A 9 -2.54 -8.85 -7.95
CA SER A 9 -3.02 -7.84 -7.00
C SER A 9 -1.86 -7.14 -6.27
N TYR A 10 -2.05 -5.84 -6.04
CA TYR A 10 -1.13 -4.96 -5.30
C TYR A 10 -0.86 -5.51 -3.90
N TYR A 11 -1.93 -5.69 -3.12
CA TYR A 11 -1.87 -6.11 -1.72
C TYR A 11 -1.66 -7.62 -1.56
N THR A 12 -2.15 -8.45 -2.48
CA THR A 12 -1.96 -9.91 -2.38
C THR A 12 -0.47 -10.27 -2.45
N GLY A 13 0.31 -9.64 -3.34
CA GLY A 13 1.76 -9.88 -3.43
C GLY A 13 2.52 -9.52 -2.16
N LYS A 14 2.15 -8.40 -1.51
CA LYS A 14 2.69 -7.98 -0.21
C LYS A 14 2.44 -9.03 0.87
N LEU A 15 1.19 -9.49 1.01
CA LEU A 15 0.85 -10.49 2.01
C LEU A 15 1.52 -11.84 1.72
N GLU A 16 1.58 -12.28 0.46
CA GLU A 16 2.32 -13.49 0.08
C GLU A 16 3.80 -13.41 0.48
N ALA A 17 4.46 -12.26 0.26
CA ALA A 17 5.86 -12.05 0.65
C ALA A 17 6.04 -12.15 2.17
N TYR A 18 5.15 -11.54 2.95
CA TYR A 18 5.16 -11.63 4.41
C TYR A 18 4.94 -13.06 4.91
N LEU A 19 3.91 -13.75 4.41
CA LEU A 19 3.60 -15.13 4.81
C LEU A 19 4.78 -16.07 4.53
N LYS A 20 5.45 -15.91 3.38
CA LYS A 20 6.66 -16.68 3.04
C LYS A 20 7.83 -16.37 3.97
N TYR A 21 8.04 -15.09 4.29
CA TYR A 21 9.09 -14.68 5.22
C TYR A 21 8.90 -15.30 6.61
N LYS A 22 7.66 -15.28 7.12
CA LYS A 22 7.30 -15.88 8.42
C LYS A 22 7.17 -17.41 8.39
N GLY A 23 7.31 -18.05 7.23
CA GLY A 23 7.20 -19.50 7.09
C GLY A 23 5.77 -20.03 7.28
N VAL A 24 4.76 -19.20 7.03
CA VAL A 24 3.35 -19.53 7.25
C VAL A 24 2.78 -20.21 5.99
N PRO A 25 2.31 -21.46 6.07
CA PRO A 25 1.76 -22.16 4.93
C PRO A 25 0.37 -21.62 4.55
N TYR A 26 0.21 -21.28 3.27
CA TYR A 26 -1.06 -20.81 2.71
C TYR A 26 -1.35 -21.46 1.35
N THR A 27 -2.63 -21.52 1.00
CA THR A 27 -3.08 -21.86 -0.36
C THR A 27 -3.71 -20.62 -1.00
N LEU A 28 -3.20 -20.19 -2.15
CA LEU A 28 -3.79 -19.09 -2.91
C LEU A 28 -5.00 -19.60 -3.69
N HIS A 29 -6.15 -18.98 -3.45
CA HIS A 29 -7.38 -19.19 -4.19
C HIS A 29 -7.70 -17.96 -5.01
N GLY A 30 -8.12 -18.17 -6.25
CA GLY A 30 -8.78 -17.12 -7.02
C GLY A 30 -10.07 -16.66 -6.32
N MET A 31 -10.63 -15.57 -6.82
CA MET A 31 -11.86 -14.99 -6.28
C MET A 31 -12.99 -16.02 -6.32
N PRO A 32 -13.65 -16.34 -5.20
CA PRO A 32 -14.85 -17.16 -5.22
C PRO A 32 -16.05 -16.23 -5.48
N TYR A 33 -16.19 -15.77 -6.73
CA TYR A 33 -17.26 -14.85 -7.14
C TYR A 33 -18.66 -15.46 -6.89
N ASP A 34 -18.77 -16.78 -6.88
CA ASP A 34 -19.93 -17.57 -6.49
C ASP A 34 -20.28 -17.47 -5.00
N LYS A 35 -19.29 -17.20 -4.14
CA LYS A 35 -19.45 -17.00 -2.69
C LYS A 35 -19.36 -15.53 -2.27
N ALA A 36 -19.43 -14.60 -3.23
CA ALA A 36 -19.29 -13.16 -2.98
C ALA A 36 -20.23 -12.65 -1.87
N ASP A 37 -21.48 -13.10 -1.84
CA ASP A 37 -22.46 -12.67 -0.83
C ASP A 37 -22.23 -13.30 0.54
N GLU A 38 -21.67 -14.51 0.60
CA GLU A 38 -21.24 -15.17 1.85
C GLU A 38 -19.99 -14.48 2.41
N LEU A 39 -19.00 -14.20 1.55
CA LEU A 39 -17.81 -13.44 1.91
C LEU A 39 -18.17 -12.03 2.42
N LYS A 40 -19.08 -11.31 1.75
CA LYS A 40 -19.55 -10.00 2.23
C LYS A 40 -20.14 -10.07 3.63
N LYS A 41 -20.81 -11.16 4.01
CA LYS A 41 -21.35 -11.33 5.37
C LYS A 41 -20.25 -11.48 6.42
N HIS A 42 -19.12 -12.10 6.07
CA HIS A 42 -18.00 -12.29 6.98
C HIS A 42 -17.07 -11.07 7.05
N VAL A 43 -16.72 -10.48 5.90
CA VAL A 43 -15.70 -9.43 5.80
C VAL A 43 -16.26 -8.04 5.49
N GLY A 44 -17.58 -7.84 5.36
CA GLY A 44 -18.21 -6.53 5.14
C GLY A 44 -18.07 -5.97 3.72
N SER A 45 -16.88 -6.06 3.13
CA SER A 45 -16.56 -5.63 1.78
C SER A 45 -15.61 -6.64 1.14
N ILE A 46 -15.81 -6.93 -0.14
CA ILE A 46 -14.90 -7.80 -0.90
C ILE A 46 -13.69 -6.96 -1.28
N GLN A 47 -12.75 -6.73 -0.37
CA GLN A 47 -11.45 -6.14 -0.71
C GLN A 47 -10.38 -7.22 -0.58
N MET A 48 -9.51 -7.30 -1.58
CA MET A 48 -8.51 -8.35 -1.66
C MET A 48 -7.15 -7.85 -1.21
N PRO A 49 -6.36 -8.68 -0.51
CA PRO A 49 -6.63 -10.08 -0.15
C PRO A 49 -7.58 -10.26 1.05
N ILE A 50 -8.24 -11.42 1.10
CA ILE A 50 -8.94 -11.94 2.28
C ILE A 50 -8.24 -13.21 2.75
N VAL A 51 -8.08 -13.38 4.07
CA VAL A 51 -7.54 -14.60 4.67
C VAL A 51 -8.63 -15.34 5.45
N ASP A 52 -8.83 -16.61 5.12
CA ASP A 52 -9.54 -17.57 5.96
C ASP A 52 -8.51 -18.32 6.81
N ARG A 53 -8.58 -18.13 8.12
CA ARG A 53 -7.70 -18.77 9.10
C ARG A 53 -7.97 -20.25 9.27
N GLU A 54 -9.10 -20.74 8.73
CA GLU A 54 -9.61 -22.11 8.88
C GLU A 54 -10.02 -22.47 10.32
N ASP A 55 -10.11 -21.48 11.20
CA ASP A 55 -10.58 -21.58 12.59
C ASP A 55 -11.86 -20.76 12.84
N GLY A 56 -12.50 -20.27 11.77
CA GLY A 56 -13.67 -19.40 11.81
C GLY A 56 -13.36 -17.91 11.80
N ARG A 57 -12.08 -17.51 11.98
CA ARG A 57 -11.66 -16.11 11.84
C ARG A 57 -11.34 -15.78 10.39
N TRP A 58 -11.83 -14.62 9.95
CA TRP A 58 -11.56 -14.05 8.64
C TRP A 58 -10.82 -12.75 8.81
N MET A 59 -9.81 -12.50 7.99
CA MET A 59 -9.03 -11.28 8.03
C MET A 59 -9.04 -10.58 6.68
N SER A 60 -9.04 -9.25 6.73
CA SER A 60 -8.92 -8.38 5.57
C SER A 60 -8.00 -7.22 5.91
N ASP A 61 -7.57 -6.49 4.88
CA ASP A 61 -6.63 -5.37 4.98
C ASP A 61 -5.23 -5.82 5.40
N THR A 62 -4.25 -5.65 4.49
CA THR A 62 -2.92 -6.23 4.68
C THR A 62 -2.17 -5.62 5.84
N THR A 63 -2.36 -4.34 6.14
CA THR A 63 -1.61 -3.67 7.19
C THR A 63 -2.03 -4.20 8.57
N PRO A 64 -3.33 -4.19 8.95
CA PRO A 64 -3.79 -4.83 10.19
C PRO A 64 -3.54 -6.34 10.23
N ILE A 65 -3.60 -7.06 9.09
CA ILE A 65 -3.22 -8.48 9.03
C ILE A 65 -1.78 -8.67 9.48
N LEU A 66 -0.83 -7.89 8.95
CA LEU A 66 0.57 -7.99 9.31
C LEU A 66 0.77 -7.75 10.81
N PHE A 67 0.18 -6.68 11.36
CA PHE A 67 0.28 -6.38 12.79
C PHE A 67 -0.32 -7.47 13.68
N GLU A 68 -1.45 -8.06 13.29
CA GLU A 68 -2.06 -9.13 14.07
C GLU A 68 -1.25 -10.42 14.02
N MET A 69 -0.71 -10.77 12.84
CA MET A 69 0.17 -11.91 12.70
C MET A 69 1.49 -11.75 13.46
N GLU A 70 2.04 -10.54 13.58
CA GLU A 70 3.24 -10.29 14.38
C GLU A 70 3.00 -10.50 15.89
N LYS A 71 1.77 -10.33 16.40
CA LYS A 71 1.43 -10.68 17.79
C LYS A 71 1.44 -12.19 18.01
N GLU A 72 0.96 -12.95 17.03
CA GLU A 72 0.88 -14.42 17.10
C GLU A 72 2.22 -15.10 16.77
N LEU A 73 3.08 -14.44 16.00
CA LEU A 73 4.37 -14.95 15.49
C LEU A 73 5.52 -13.99 15.89
N PRO A 74 5.92 -13.94 17.17
CA PRO A 74 6.87 -12.95 17.66
C PRO A 74 8.31 -13.14 17.14
N ASP A 75 8.65 -14.34 16.67
CA ASP A 75 9.99 -14.64 16.15
C ASP A 75 10.24 -13.95 14.81
N ASN A 76 11.43 -13.38 14.64
CA ASN A 76 11.84 -12.59 13.46
C ASN A 76 10.86 -11.43 13.19
N PRO A 77 10.79 -10.42 14.07
CA PRO A 77 9.84 -9.33 13.92
C PRO A 77 10.15 -8.48 12.69
N ILE A 78 9.15 -7.87 12.09
CA ILE A 78 9.33 -6.97 10.93
C ILE A 78 9.43 -5.49 11.34
N LEU A 79 9.15 -5.18 12.61
CA LEU A 79 9.33 -3.84 13.17
C LEU A 79 10.71 -3.73 13.82
N PRO A 80 11.46 -2.64 13.54
CA PRO A 80 12.65 -2.27 14.30
C PRO A 80 12.38 -2.07 15.79
N ASP A 81 13.35 -2.43 16.63
CA ASP A 81 13.26 -2.22 18.08
C ASP A 81 13.39 -0.74 18.47
N ASP A 82 14.18 0.02 17.70
CA ASP A 82 14.28 1.46 17.89
C ASP A 82 12.95 2.13 17.52
N PRO A 83 12.33 2.88 18.45
CA PRO A 83 10.97 3.40 18.27
C PRO A 83 10.88 4.48 17.17
N VAL A 84 11.96 5.23 16.91
CA VAL A 84 12.03 6.22 15.83
C VAL A 84 12.08 5.49 14.48
N VAL A 85 12.94 4.48 14.36
CA VAL A 85 13.05 3.69 13.12
C VAL A 85 11.76 2.92 12.86
N ALA A 86 11.11 2.38 13.90
CA ALA A 86 9.80 1.71 13.80
C ALA A 86 8.72 2.66 13.27
N PHE A 87 8.65 3.88 13.80
CA PHE A 87 7.71 4.90 13.31
C PHE A 87 7.94 5.22 11.83
N ILE A 88 9.19 5.40 11.42
CA ILE A 88 9.53 5.64 10.02
C ILE A 88 9.19 4.44 9.14
N ALA A 89 9.35 3.21 9.62
CA ALA A 89 8.93 2.01 8.89
C ALA A 89 7.42 1.99 8.61
N MET A 90 6.60 2.37 9.61
CA MET A 90 5.14 2.49 9.46
C MET A 90 4.76 3.61 8.48
N LEU A 91 5.42 4.77 8.56
CA LEU A 91 5.18 5.88 7.64
C LEU A 91 5.56 5.54 6.18
N MET A 92 6.68 4.84 5.99
CA MET A 92 7.11 4.35 4.68
C MET A 92 6.14 3.31 4.09
N GLU A 93 5.60 2.44 4.94
CA GLU A 93 4.62 1.44 4.53
C GLU A 93 3.29 2.06 4.11
N ASP A 94 2.76 3.02 4.88
CA ASP A 94 1.53 3.73 4.54
C ASP A 94 1.68 4.57 3.25
N TYR A 95 2.86 5.19 3.04
CA TYR A 95 3.19 5.85 1.77
C TYR A 95 3.16 4.87 0.59
N ALA A 96 3.79 3.70 0.74
CA ALA A 96 3.85 2.71 -0.32
C ALA A 96 2.46 2.15 -0.65
N ASP A 97 1.61 1.94 0.37
CA ASP A 97 0.26 1.41 0.17
C ASP A 97 -0.68 2.46 -0.44
N GLU A 98 -0.66 3.71 0.05
CA GLU A 98 -1.71 4.69 -0.26
C GLU A 98 -1.33 5.75 -1.29
N TRP A 99 -0.05 6.12 -1.41
CA TRP A 99 0.40 7.12 -2.38
C TRP A 99 0.87 6.51 -3.70
N LEU A 100 1.70 5.47 -3.65
CA LEU A 100 2.22 4.81 -4.86
C LEU A 100 1.14 4.01 -5.62
N TRP A 101 0.00 3.73 -4.98
CA TRP A 101 -1.17 3.11 -5.62
C TRP A 101 -1.56 3.81 -6.93
N ARG A 102 -1.63 5.14 -6.92
CA ARG A 102 -2.03 5.93 -8.09
C ARG A 102 -1.09 5.70 -9.26
N SER A 103 0.22 5.74 -9.00
CA SER A 103 1.26 5.53 -10.01
C SER A 103 1.24 4.09 -10.54
N ALA A 104 1.06 3.09 -9.68
CA ALA A 104 0.96 1.70 -10.09
C ALA A 104 -0.27 1.44 -10.98
N MET A 105 -1.44 1.93 -10.58
CA MET A 105 -2.66 1.81 -11.39
C MET A 105 -2.55 2.58 -12.71
N HIS A 106 -1.88 3.72 -12.69
CA HIS A 106 -1.60 4.50 -13.88
C HIS A 106 -0.80 3.69 -14.91
N TYR A 107 0.37 3.17 -14.52
CA TYR A 107 1.21 2.37 -15.42
C TYR A 107 0.49 1.12 -15.92
N ARG A 108 -0.26 0.44 -15.04
CA ARG A 108 -1.03 -0.74 -15.41
C ARG A 108 -2.12 -0.49 -16.44
N TRP A 109 -2.93 0.56 -16.26
CA TRP A 109 -4.19 0.72 -16.99
C TRP A 109 -4.15 1.78 -18.09
N SER A 110 -3.25 2.75 -18.01
CA SER A 110 -3.10 3.77 -19.05
C SER A 110 -2.37 3.22 -20.27
N TYR A 111 -1.31 2.43 -20.04
CA TYR A 111 -0.46 1.89 -21.11
C TYR A 111 -1.06 0.65 -21.75
N ARG A 112 -0.83 0.50 -23.06
CA ARG A 112 -1.50 -0.55 -23.85
C ARG A 112 -1.02 -1.95 -23.46
N TYR A 113 0.29 -2.17 -23.40
CA TYR A 113 0.85 -3.52 -23.21
C TYR A 113 0.51 -4.06 -21.82
N SER A 114 0.73 -3.27 -20.78
CA SER A 114 0.33 -3.62 -19.41
C SER A 114 -1.16 -3.92 -19.30
N ARG A 115 -2.03 -3.03 -19.78
CA ARG A 115 -3.47 -3.24 -19.74
C ARG A 115 -3.91 -4.49 -20.50
N GLU A 116 -3.26 -4.80 -21.62
CA GLU A 116 -3.59 -5.97 -22.43
C GLU A 116 -3.25 -7.29 -21.73
N LEU A 117 -2.05 -7.37 -21.15
CA LEU A 117 -1.59 -8.50 -20.36
C LEU A 117 -2.48 -8.70 -19.14
N ILE A 118 -2.62 -7.69 -18.29
CA ILE A 118 -3.33 -7.80 -17.01
C ILE A 118 -4.81 -8.10 -17.22
N SER A 119 -5.45 -7.52 -18.25
CA SER A 119 -6.83 -7.88 -18.57
C SER A 119 -7.01 -9.32 -19.04
N ASN A 120 -6.00 -9.98 -19.61
CA ASN A 120 -6.09 -11.42 -19.89
C ASN A 120 -6.07 -12.21 -18.58
N ILE A 121 -5.06 -11.93 -17.74
CA ILE A 121 -4.85 -12.62 -16.47
C ILE A 121 -6.11 -12.53 -15.60
N LEU A 122 -6.67 -11.33 -15.44
CA LEU A 122 -7.86 -11.15 -14.62
C LEU A 122 -9.07 -11.92 -15.15
N VAL A 123 -9.23 -12.09 -16.47
CA VAL A 123 -10.33 -12.91 -17.01
C VAL A 123 -10.08 -14.39 -16.79
N ASP A 124 -8.83 -14.84 -16.83
CA ASP A 124 -8.48 -16.24 -16.52
C ASP A 124 -8.69 -16.59 -15.04
N GLU A 125 -8.62 -15.60 -14.15
CA GLU A 125 -8.86 -15.77 -12.71
C GLU A 125 -10.33 -15.69 -12.32
N ILE A 126 -11.23 -15.33 -13.24
CA ILE A 126 -12.67 -15.39 -12.98
C ILE A 126 -13.08 -16.86 -12.92
N SER A 127 -13.33 -17.34 -11.71
CA SER A 127 -13.81 -18.70 -11.43
C SER A 127 -15.24 -18.95 -11.91
N THR A 128 -16.09 -17.92 -11.91
CA THR A 128 -17.50 -18.03 -12.31
C THR A 128 -17.70 -17.79 -13.82
N PRO A 129 -18.35 -18.70 -14.55
CA PRO A 129 -18.62 -18.50 -15.97
C PRO A 129 -19.42 -17.22 -16.25
N VAL A 130 -18.84 -16.32 -17.04
CA VAL A 130 -19.54 -15.14 -17.56
C VAL A 130 -20.08 -15.50 -18.96
N PRO A 131 -21.39 -15.39 -19.22
CA PRO A 131 -22.00 -15.78 -20.50
C PRO A 131 -21.76 -14.74 -21.61
N LEU A 132 -20.53 -14.26 -21.74
CA LEU A 132 -20.10 -13.28 -22.74
C LEU A 132 -18.79 -13.73 -23.39
N PRO A 133 -18.55 -13.40 -24.67
CA PRO A 133 -17.26 -13.67 -25.29
C PRO A 133 -16.12 -13.02 -24.50
N ARG A 134 -14.98 -13.72 -24.38
CA ARG A 134 -13.81 -13.28 -23.61
C ARG A 134 -13.39 -11.83 -23.92
N PHE A 135 -13.40 -11.42 -25.19
CA PHE A 135 -13.00 -10.06 -25.58
C PHE A 135 -13.95 -8.97 -25.04
N VAL A 136 -15.24 -9.30 -24.86
CA VAL A 136 -16.24 -8.39 -24.28
C VAL A 136 -15.97 -8.22 -22.79
N VAL A 137 -15.76 -9.32 -22.06
CA VAL A 137 -15.43 -9.30 -20.63
C VAL A 137 -14.14 -8.50 -20.38
N ARG A 138 -13.10 -8.74 -21.18
CA ARG A 138 -11.85 -7.96 -21.13
C ARG A 138 -12.09 -6.47 -21.34
N ARG A 139 -12.92 -6.09 -22.33
CA ARG A 139 -13.26 -4.68 -22.57
C ARG A 139 -14.00 -4.05 -21.39
N MET A 140 -14.91 -4.79 -20.76
CA MET A 140 -15.64 -4.33 -19.57
C MET A 140 -14.69 -4.11 -18.38
N ILE A 141 -13.82 -5.07 -18.08
CA ILE A 141 -12.79 -4.94 -17.03
C ILE A 141 -11.93 -3.72 -17.29
N ARG A 142 -11.32 -3.61 -18.48
CA ARG A 142 -10.46 -2.46 -18.82
C ARG A 142 -11.17 -1.12 -18.62
N ARG A 143 -12.41 -1.00 -19.11
CA ARG A 143 -13.20 0.23 -18.96
C ARG A 143 -13.47 0.55 -17.49
N ARG A 144 -13.81 -0.46 -16.67
CA ARG A 144 -13.97 -0.31 -15.22
C ARG A 144 -12.66 0.17 -14.58
N GLN A 145 -11.57 -0.56 -14.78
CA GLN A 145 -10.30 -0.26 -14.11
C GLN A 145 -9.75 1.12 -14.49
N ILE A 146 -9.81 1.52 -15.77
CA ILE A 146 -9.44 2.88 -16.19
C ILE A 146 -10.35 3.93 -15.53
N LYS A 147 -11.65 3.68 -15.44
CA LYS A 147 -12.58 4.66 -14.84
C LYS A 147 -12.29 4.85 -13.35
N TYR A 148 -12.16 3.77 -12.59
CA TYR A 148 -12.09 3.82 -11.13
C TYR A 148 -10.68 4.01 -10.59
N PHE A 149 -9.67 3.37 -11.20
CA PHE A 149 -8.31 3.35 -10.66
C PHE A 149 -7.34 4.31 -11.36
N THR A 150 -7.76 4.98 -12.44
CA THR A 150 -6.95 6.08 -13.01
C THR A 150 -7.73 7.39 -13.03
N LYS A 151 -8.80 7.49 -13.82
CA LYS A 151 -9.51 8.77 -13.99
C LYS A 151 -10.08 9.34 -12.69
N ARG A 152 -10.75 8.50 -11.89
CA ARG A 152 -11.30 8.91 -10.59
C ARG A 152 -10.23 9.12 -9.52
N ASP A 153 -9.03 8.59 -9.71
CA ASP A 153 -7.91 8.82 -8.80
C ASP A 153 -6.99 9.95 -9.30
N GLY A 154 -7.56 10.89 -10.08
CA GLY A 154 -6.89 12.12 -10.49
C GLY A 154 -5.86 11.98 -11.60
N VAL A 155 -5.79 10.85 -12.31
CA VAL A 155 -4.91 10.70 -13.49
C VAL A 155 -5.54 11.39 -14.70
N THR A 156 -4.98 12.53 -15.08
CA THR A 156 -5.44 13.39 -16.18
C THR A 156 -4.24 13.88 -16.99
N ALA A 157 -4.48 14.59 -18.09
CA ALA A 157 -3.40 15.16 -18.89
C ALA A 157 -2.52 16.15 -18.10
N THR A 158 -3.07 16.88 -17.12
CA THR A 158 -2.32 17.89 -16.34
C THR A 158 -1.57 17.29 -15.15
N THR A 159 -1.98 16.11 -14.69
CA THR A 159 -1.35 15.41 -13.55
C THR A 159 -0.46 14.25 -13.98
N TRP A 160 -0.50 13.84 -15.25
CA TRP A 160 0.19 12.68 -15.81
C TRP A 160 1.66 12.60 -15.40
N ASN A 161 2.44 13.64 -15.71
CA ASN A 161 3.88 13.67 -15.42
C ASN A 161 4.17 13.64 -13.92
N HIS A 162 3.33 14.27 -13.09
CA HIS A 162 3.50 14.24 -11.64
C HIS A 162 3.21 12.84 -11.07
N VAL A 163 2.22 12.13 -11.62
CA VAL A 163 1.94 10.73 -11.25
C VAL A 163 3.11 9.80 -11.63
N GLU A 164 3.69 9.96 -12.81
CA GLU A 164 4.89 9.20 -13.21
C GLU A 164 6.09 9.53 -12.31
N GLN A 165 6.28 10.81 -11.96
CA GLN A 165 7.40 11.24 -11.12
C GLN A 165 7.38 10.56 -9.75
N GLY A 166 6.21 10.25 -9.17
CA GLY A 166 6.12 9.50 -7.92
C GLY A 166 6.80 8.13 -7.99
N TYR A 167 6.66 7.42 -9.12
CA TYR A 167 7.35 6.15 -9.34
C TYR A 167 8.86 6.35 -9.50
N PHE A 168 9.28 7.36 -10.27
CA PHE A 168 10.71 7.67 -10.45
C PHE A 168 11.39 8.05 -9.14
N ASN A 169 10.75 8.88 -8.32
CA ASN A 169 11.25 9.27 -7.01
C ASN A 169 11.41 8.05 -6.10
N ALA A 170 10.41 7.16 -6.07
CA ALA A 170 10.50 5.92 -5.30
C ALA A 170 11.68 5.05 -5.76
N LEU A 171 11.86 4.87 -7.08
CA LEU A 171 12.99 4.11 -7.62
C LEU A 171 14.35 4.72 -7.25
N ASP A 172 14.51 6.03 -7.39
CA ASP A 172 15.76 6.72 -7.10
C ASP A 172 16.08 6.66 -5.59
N CYS A 173 15.10 6.94 -4.74
CA CYS A 173 15.26 6.89 -3.29
C CYS A 173 15.58 5.48 -2.79
N MET A 174 14.88 4.46 -3.31
CA MET A 174 15.17 3.07 -2.97
C MET A 174 16.56 2.67 -3.46
N SER A 175 16.96 3.05 -4.68
CA SER A 175 18.30 2.73 -5.21
C SER A 175 19.40 3.30 -4.31
N GLN A 176 19.27 4.55 -3.88
CA GLN A 176 20.22 5.18 -2.96
C GLN A 176 20.35 4.41 -1.64
N ILE A 177 19.25 3.91 -1.08
CA ILE A 177 19.27 3.10 0.14
C ILE A 177 19.92 1.73 -0.13
N LEU A 178 19.55 1.10 -1.25
CA LEU A 178 19.98 -0.25 -1.61
C LEU A 178 21.44 -0.34 -2.07
N GLU A 179 22.07 0.77 -2.41
CA GLU A 179 23.52 0.85 -2.59
C GLU A 179 24.29 0.57 -1.29
N GLN A 180 23.68 0.85 -0.14
CA GLN A 180 24.35 0.76 1.17
C GLN A 180 24.02 -0.54 1.91
N ARG A 181 22.85 -1.14 1.65
CA ARG A 181 22.34 -2.30 2.38
C ARG A 181 21.30 -3.10 1.58
N PRO A 182 21.08 -4.39 1.89
CA PRO A 182 20.20 -5.22 1.09
C PRO A 182 18.70 -4.99 1.30
N TYR A 183 18.29 -4.26 2.33
CA TYR A 183 16.88 -3.93 2.63
C TYR A 183 16.74 -2.48 3.09
N LEU A 184 15.52 -1.93 3.06
CA LEU A 184 15.30 -0.50 3.22
C LEU A 184 15.76 0.04 4.59
N LEU A 185 15.60 -0.76 5.65
CA LEU A 185 15.93 -0.39 7.02
C LEU A 185 16.91 -1.36 7.70
N GLY A 186 17.71 -2.13 6.94
CA GLY A 186 18.72 -3.01 7.53
C GLY A 186 19.27 -4.10 6.63
N THR A 187 19.78 -5.16 7.26
CA THR A 187 20.25 -6.39 6.60
C THR A 187 19.20 -7.51 6.61
N ARG A 188 17.99 -7.22 7.12
CA ARG A 188 16.80 -8.06 6.96
C ARG A 188 15.54 -7.24 6.61
N PRO A 189 14.48 -7.87 6.05
CA PRO A 189 13.23 -7.19 5.73
C PRO A 189 12.56 -6.54 6.93
N SER A 190 12.13 -5.30 6.76
CA SER A 190 11.31 -4.54 7.72
C SER A 190 9.88 -4.36 7.20
N LEU A 191 8.98 -3.80 8.02
CA LEU A 191 7.64 -3.39 7.60
C LEU A 191 7.68 -2.48 6.36
N ALA A 192 8.66 -1.57 6.28
CA ALA A 192 8.84 -0.73 5.10
C ALA A 192 9.07 -1.57 3.83
N ASP A 193 9.90 -2.62 3.91
CA ASP A 193 10.15 -3.51 2.77
C ASP A 193 8.86 -4.22 2.32
N PHE A 194 8.04 -4.69 3.27
CA PHE A 194 6.75 -5.32 2.95
C PHE A 194 5.75 -4.32 2.37
N GLY A 195 5.73 -3.07 2.84
CA GLY A 195 4.96 -1.97 2.23
C GLY A 195 5.35 -1.75 0.78
N PHE A 196 6.64 -1.55 0.51
CA PHE A 196 7.15 -1.34 -0.85
C PHE A 196 6.98 -2.57 -1.76
N MET A 197 6.88 -3.78 -1.22
CA MET A 197 6.54 -4.97 -2.02
C MET A 197 5.16 -4.86 -2.68
N ALA A 198 4.22 -4.10 -2.12
CA ALA A 198 2.88 -3.93 -2.71
C ALA A 198 2.91 -3.27 -4.10
N PRO A 199 3.50 -2.06 -4.28
CA PRO A 199 3.72 -1.49 -5.61
C PRO A 199 4.77 -2.23 -6.44
N MET A 200 5.89 -2.60 -5.82
CA MET A 200 7.06 -2.99 -6.60
C MET A 200 6.91 -4.37 -7.22
N PHE A 201 6.29 -5.33 -6.53
CA PHE A 201 6.31 -6.73 -6.97
C PHE A 201 5.31 -7.05 -8.08
N ARG A 202 4.01 -6.90 -7.80
CA ARG A 202 2.97 -7.34 -8.75
C ARG A 202 2.63 -6.30 -9.80
N HIS A 203 3.12 -5.07 -9.66
CA HIS A 203 2.87 -3.97 -10.61
C HIS A 203 4.16 -3.54 -11.26
N PHE A 204 5.02 -2.79 -10.56
CA PHE A 204 6.13 -2.12 -11.23
C PHE A 204 7.18 -3.08 -11.81
N SER A 205 7.41 -4.26 -11.21
CA SER A 205 8.39 -5.23 -11.73
C SER A 205 7.78 -6.33 -12.62
N GLN A 206 6.47 -6.32 -12.89
CA GLN A 206 5.78 -7.39 -13.64
C GLN A 206 4.87 -6.87 -14.75
N ASP A 207 4.42 -5.62 -14.67
CA ASP A 207 3.71 -4.97 -15.75
C ASP A 207 4.74 -4.50 -16.80
N PRO A 208 4.57 -4.83 -18.10
CA PRO A 208 5.56 -4.59 -19.15
C PRO A 208 6.17 -3.18 -19.20
N ASP A 209 5.33 -2.15 -19.10
CA ASP A 209 5.77 -0.76 -19.26
C ASP A 209 6.62 -0.28 -18.05
N PRO A 210 6.18 -0.40 -16.78
CA PRO A 210 7.01 0.00 -15.64
C PRO A 210 8.18 -0.94 -15.34
N GLU A 211 8.11 -2.22 -15.74
CA GLU A 211 9.20 -3.18 -15.53
C GLU A 211 10.44 -2.78 -16.31
N GLU A 212 10.26 -2.36 -17.57
CA GLU A 212 11.37 -1.90 -18.41
C GLU A 212 12.09 -0.69 -17.79
N ILE A 213 11.31 0.22 -17.19
CA ILE A 213 11.82 1.38 -16.46
C ILE A 213 12.63 0.93 -15.24
N MET A 214 12.06 0.06 -14.38
CA MET A 214 12.75 -0.43 -13.18
C MET A 214 14.09 -1.08 -13.53
N ARG A 215 14.07 -2.00 -14.50
CA ARG A 215 15.23 -2.78 -14.91
C ARG A 215 16.36 -1.91 -15.48
N THR A 216 16.02 -0.80 -16.11
CA THR A 216 17.00 0.09 -16.75
C THR A 216 17.48 1.20 -15.81
N ARG A 217 16.58 1.82 -15.03
CA ARG A 217 16.89 2.96 -14.16
C ARG A 217 17.37 2.54 -12.78
N ALA A 218 16.78 1.50 -12.22
CA ALA A 218 16.94 1.10 -10.83
C ALA A 218 17.15 -0.43 -10.69
N PRO A 219 18.24 -0.97 -11.27
CA PRO A 219 18.50 -2.42 -11.25
C PRO A 219 18.63 -2.99 -9.83
N LEU A 220 19.08 -2.19 -8.85
CA LEU A 220 19.12 -2.59 -7.44
C LEU A 220 17.71 -2.78 -6.85
N VAL A 221 16.73 -1.98 -7.28
CA VAL A 221 15.33 -2.17 -6.88
C VAL A 221 14.76 -3.44 -7.52
N TYR A 222 15.06 -3.68 -8.80
CA TYR A 222 14.65 -4.91 -9.49
C TYR A 222 15.21 -6.16 -8.80
N GLU A 223 16.49 -6.13 -8.42
CA GLU A 223 17.13 -7.20 -7.67
C GLU A 223 16.56 -7.34 -6.25
N TRP A 224 16.29 -6.24 -5.55
CA TRP A 224 15.64 -6.24 -4.24
C TRP A 224 14.24 -6.88 -4.28
N VAL A 225 13.45 -6.69 -5.34
CA VAL A 225 12.14 -7.38 -5.48
C VAL A 225 12.33 -8.90 -5.47
N ALA A 226 13.31 -9.41 -6.22
CA ALA A 226 13.61 -10.84 -6.26
C ALA A 226 14.12 -11.33 -4.89
N ARG A 227 15.00 -10.55 -4.23
CA ARG A 227 15.51 -10.82 -2.88
C ARG A 227 14.37 -10.93 -1.87
N MET A 228 13.45 -9.96 -1.85
CA MET A 228 12.27 -9.98 -0.98
C MET A 228 11.36 -11.17 -1.24
N TRP A 229 11.18 -11.58 -2.50
CA TRP A 229 10.32 -12.72 -2.83
C TRP A 229 10.88 -14.08 -2.33
N VAL A 230 12.20 -14.22 -2.36
CA VAL A 230 12.88 -15.42 -1.83
C VAL A 230 13.23 -15.30 -0.36
N ALA A 231 13.09 -14.12 0.25
CA ALA A 231 13.41 -13.90 1.66
C ALA A 231 12.66 -14.87 2.55
N ARG A 232 13.41 -15.46 3.47
CA ARG A 232 12.93 -16.26 4.60
C ARG A 232 13.51 -15.61 5.85
N GLN A 233 13.27 -16.21 7.02
CA GLN A 233 13.90 -15.76 8.26
C GLN A 233 15.40 -15.56 8.05
N VAL A 234 15.89 -14.37 8.41
CA VAL A 234 17.31 -13.97 8.34
C VAL A 234 17.78 -13.82 9.79
N PRO A 235 18.28 -14.90 10.43
CA PRO A 235 18.51 -14.92 11.88
C PRO A 235 19.55 -13.90 12.35
N ASP A 236 20.59 -13.69 11.53
CA ASP A 236 21.69 -12.77 11.82
C ASP A 236 21.47 -11.36 11.23
N GLY A 237 20.24 -11.06 10.81
CA GLY A 237 19.89 -9.79 10.22
C GLY A 237 19.62 -8.72 11.29
N GLU A 238 20.08 -7.49 11.03
CA GLU A 238 19.94 -6.36 11.93
C GLU A 238 19.19 -5.22 11.24
N PHE A 239 18.42 -4.47 12.02
CA PHE A 239 17.87 -3.19 11.57
C PHE A 239 18.87 -2.07 11.82
N VAL A 240 18.73 -0.97 11.09
CA VAL A 240 19.44 0.26 11.44
C VAL A 240 19.00 0.75 12.80
N PHE A 241 19.96 1.20 13.61
CA PHE A 241 19.70 1.76 14.95
C PHE A 241 19.34 3.25 14.92
N LYS A 242 19.46 3.90 13.76
CA LYS A 242 19.05 5.28 13.53
C LYS A 242 18.76 5.51 12.06
N ILE A 243 17.92 6.51 11.78
CA ILE A 243 17.71 7.01 10.42
C ILE A 243 18.93 7.83 10.00
N THR A 244 19.44 7.50 8.83
CA THR A 244 20.65 8.05 8.22
C THR A 244 20.31 8.91 6.99
N GLU A 245 21.27 9.70 6.52
CA GLU A 245 21.06 10.72 5.50
C GLU A 245 20.52 10.17 4.17
N GLU A 246 20.80 8.91 3.83
CA GLU A 246 20.30 8.29 2.61
C GLU A 246 18.77 8.13 2.56
N LEU A 247 18.08 8.17 3.71
CA LEU A 247 16.61 8.20 3.74
C LEU A 247 16.04 9.60 3.55
N ALA A 248 16.81 10.68 3.71
CA ALA A 248 16.29 12.04 3.70
C ALA A 248 15.49 12.36 2.41
N PRO A 249 15.91 11.95 1.20
CA PRO A 249 15.10 12.15 -0.01
C PRO A 249 13.75 11.41 0.03
N MET A 250 13.72 10.19 0.56
CA MET A 250 12.48 9.42 0.74
C MET A 250 11.55 10.11 1.75
N LEU A 251 12.08 10.57 2.88
CA LEU A 251 11.28 11.27 3.89
C LEU A 251 10.71 12.58 3.34
N LYS A 252 11.50 13.32 2.54
CA LYS A 252 11.02 14.51 1.82
C LYS A 252 9.90 14.18 0.84
N GLU A 253 10.06 13.09 0.09
CA GLU A 253 9.02 12.58 -0.81
C GLU A 253 7.73 12.30 -0.07
N ILE A 254 7.79 11.52 1.01
CA ILE A 254 6.61 11.14 1.80
C ILE A 254 5.92 12.38 2.37
N CYS A 255 6.67 13.32 2.95
CA CYS A 255 6.10 14.52 3.54
C CYS A 255 5.40 15.40 2.50
N GLU A 256 6.11 15.79 1.45
CA GLU A 256 5.62 16.76 0.47
C GLU A 256 4.55 16.17 -0.48
N THR A 257 4.26 14.88 -0.40
CA THR A 257 3.28 14.20 -1.24
C THR A 257 2.17 13.52 -0.44
N HIS A 258 2.48 12.39 0.20
CA HIS A 258 1.50 11.57 0.89
C HIS A 258 0.90 12.27 2.11
N LEU A 259 1.72 12.91 2.95
CA LEU A 259 1.17 13.64 4.11
C LEU A 259 0.32 14.84 3.69
N GLN A 260 0.69 15.51 2.59
CA GLN A 260 -0.16 16.55 1.98
C GLN A 260 -1.52 15.96 1.52
N GLN A 261 -1.53 14.78 0.91
CA GLN A 261 -2.76 14.10 0.52
C GLN A 261 -3.63 13.74 1.74
N LEU A 262 -3.02 13.14 2.78
CA LEU A 262 -3.73 12.76 4.00
C LEU A 262 -4.36 13.99 4.66
N ALA A 263 -3.62 15.10 4.77
CA ALA A 263 -4.11 16.35 5.34
C ALA A 263 -5.31 16.91 4.55
N SER A 264 -5.18 17.02 3.22
CA SER A 264 -6.27 17.52 2.35
C SER A 264 -7.51 16.62 2.38
N ASN A 265 -7.31 15.29 2.36
CA ASN A 265 -8.40 14.32 2.44
C ASN A 265 -9.14 14.41 3.78
N ALA A 266 -8.40 14.49 4.90
CA ALA A 266 -8.98 14.54 6.24
C ALA A 266 -9.74 15.86 6.49
N ALA A 267 -9.23 16.99 6.01
CA ALA A 267 -9.95 18.27 6.06
C ALA A 267 -11.28 18.23 5.28
N ALA A 268 -11.27 17.61 4.09
CA ALA A 268 -12.48 17.46 3.29
C ALA A 268 -13.49 16.48 3.91
N TYR A 269 -13.00 15.40 4.53
CA TYR A 269 -13.84 14.45 5.27
C TYR A 269 -14.52 15.10 6.47
N GLU A 270 -13.78 15.87 7.28
CA GLU A 270 -14.33 16.64 8.40
C GLU A 270 -15.41 17.63 7.94
N ALA A 271 -15.21 18.25 6.78
CA ALA A 271 -16.19 19.15 6.17
C ALA A 271 -17.39 18.43 5.51
N GLY A 272 -17.48 17.10 5.57
CA GLY A 272 -18.56 16.31 4.98
C GLY A 272 -18.59 16.34 3.44
N GLN A 273 -17.46 16.64 2.80
CA GLN A 273 -17.37 16.72 1.35
C GLN A 273 -17.28 15.33 0.70
N LYS A 274 -17.75 15.22 -0.55
CA LYS A 274 -17.63 13.98 -1.35
C LYS A 274 -16.35 13.90 -2.17
N SER A 275 -15.80 15.07 -2.52
CA SER A 275 -14.57 15.21 -3.25
C SER A 275 -13.80 16.43 -2.78
N PHE A 276 -12.50 16.46 -3.05
CA PHE A 276 -11.60 17.53 -2.65
C PHE A 276 -10.59 17.87 -3.74
N GLU A 277 -9.95 19.02 -3.58
CA GLU A 277 -8.79 19.42 -4.36
C GLU A 277 -7.54 19.38 -3.47
N MET A 278 -6.39 19.07 -4.07
CA MET A 278 -5.10 19.17 -3.40
C MET A 278 -4.04 19.67 -4.36
N THR A 279 -3.07 20.41 -3.85
CA THR A 279 -1.87 20.79 -4.61
C THR A 279 -0.69 20.07 -4.00
N VAL A 280 -0.05 19.22 -4.80
CA VAL A 280 1.12 18.45 -4.39
C VAL A 280 2.29 18.90 -5.24
N ARG A 281 3.32 19.50 -4.61
CA ARG A 281 4.50 20.06 -5.28
C ARG A 281 4.18 20.91 -6.52
N GLY A 282 3.15 21.75 -6.40
CA GLY A 282 2.69 22.64 -7.48
C GLY A 282 1.79 21.98 -8.53
N CYS A 283 1.59 20.65 -8.50
CA CYS A 283 0.62 19.96 -9.34
C CYS A 283 -0.76 19.96 -8.66
N GLN A 284 -1.77 20.51 -9.35
CA GLN A 284 -3.14 20.56 -8.84
C GLN A 284 -3.92 19.30 -9.24
N TYR A 285 -4.43 18.60 -8.24
CA TYR A 285 -5.40 17.52 -8.36
C TYR A 285 -6.79 18.05 -8.03
N ARG A 286 -7.79 17.69 -8.84
CA ARG A 286 -9.18 18.13 -8.70
C ARG A 286 -10.11 16.94 -8.65
N ASP A 287 -11.28 17.13 -8.03
CA ASP A 287 -12.35 16.13 -7.93
C ASP A 287 -11.88 14.79 -7.35
N MET A 288 -10.90 14.81 -6.44
CA MET A 288 -10.40 13.62 -5.77
C MET A 288 -11.46 13.09 -4.82
N PRO A 289 -11.83 11.79 -4.84
CA PRO A 289 -12.83 11.26 -3.92
C PRO A 289 -12.31 11.29 -2.50
N VAL A 290 -13.14 11.78 -1.57
CA VAL A 290 -12.82 11.70 -0.14
C VAL A 290 -12.83 10.22 0.28
N SER A 291 -11.76 9.79 0.94
CA SER A 291 -11.57 8.43 1.43
C SER A 291 -11.60 8.41 2.95
N ARG A 292 -12.61 7.77 3.52
CA ARG A 292 -12.70 7.48 4.96
C ARG A 292 -11.50 6.65 5.45
N TYR A 293 -11.05 5.69 4.63
CA TYR A 293 -9.92 4.82 4.97
C TYR A 293 -8.60 5.61 5.10
N ARG A 294 -8.37 6.62 4.24
CA ARG A 294 -7.18 7.49 4.39
C ARG A 294 -7.22 8.37 5.64
N VAL A 295 -8.42 8.68 6.16
CA VAL A 295 -8.53 9.34 7.48
C VAL A 295 -8.08 8.38 8.57
N TYR A 296 -8.50 7.10 8.49
CA TYR A 296 -8.02 6.06 9.39
C TYR A 296 -6.49 5.83 9.31
N CYS A 297 -5.90 5.79 8.12
CA CYS A 297 -4.44 5.74 7.95
C CYS A 297 -3.74 6.87 8.71
N LEU A 298 -4.22 8.10 8.56
CA LEU A 298 -3.68 9.26 9.26
C LEU A 298 -3.85 9.14 10.78
N GLU A 299 -5.00 8.66 11.27
CA GLU A 299 -5.21 8.40 12.69
C GLU A 299 -4.21 7.40 13.23
N ARG A 300 -3.99 6.28 12.55
CA ARG A 300 -3.02 5.26 12.96
C ARG A 300 -1.61 5.83 13.03
N LEU A 301 -1.18 6.60 12.03
CA LEU A 301 0.13 7.28 12.07
C LEU A 301 0.22 8.25 13.26
N ARG A 302 -0.82 9.04 13.53
CA ARG A 302 -0.86 9.97 14.66
C ARG A 302 -0.82 9.24 16.00
N GLU A 303 -1.57 8.16 16.16
CA GLU A 303 -1.57 7.33 17.37
C GLU A 303 -0.19 6.70 17.60
N HIS A 304 0.45 6.19 16.55
CA HIS A 304 1.81 5.66 16.62
C HIS A 304 2.82 6.73 17.01
N PHE A 305 2.70 7.96 16.49
CA PHE A 305 3.54 9.08 16.91
C PHE A 305 3.32 9.46 18.38
N GLN A 306 2.06 9.58 18.81
CA GLN A 306 1.70 9.96 20.19
C GLN A 306 2.13 8.92 21.23
N ALA A 307 2.23 7.64 20.85
CA ALA A 307 2.71 6.56 21.70
C ALA A 307 4.23 6.60 21.95
N LEU A 308 4.99 7.37 21.16
CA LEU A 308 6.42 7.56 21.37
C LEU A 308 6.70 8.40 22.62
N ASP A 309 7.84 8.15 23.28
CA ASP A 309 8.33 9.03 24.34
C ASP A 309 8.78 10.41 23.80
N GLU A 310 8.96 11.39 24.69
CA GLU A 310 9.28 12.77 24.30
C GLU A 310 10.58 12.89 23.50
N ALA A 311 11.57 12.06 23.81
CA ALA A 311 12.87 12.04 23.11
C ALA A 311 12.70 11.54 21.67
N SER A 312 11.96 10.45 21.48
CA SER A 312 11.66 9.85 20.18
C SER A 312 10.76 10.75 19.34
N GLN A 313 9.75 11.39 19.95
CA GLN A 313 8.92 12.40 19.26
C GLN A 313 9.77 13.57 18.75
N THR A 314 10.72 14.04 19.55
CA THR A 314 11.65 15.11 19.15
C THR A 314 12.55 14.68 17.99
N ALA A 315 13.07 13.45 18.03
CA ALA A 315 13.87 12.88 16.96
C ALA A 315 13.07 12.75 15.65
N VAL A 316 11.84 12.22 15.70
CA VAL A 316 10.96 12.13 14.53
C VAL A 316 10.66 13.52 13.96
N LYS A 317 10.34 14.52 14.79
CA LYS A 317 10.11 15.91 14.34
C LYS A 317 11.34 16.51 13.67
N SER A 318 12.55 16.18 14.14
CA SER A 318 13.79 16.62 13.50
C SER A 318 14.00 15.99 12.13
N LEU A 319 13.68 14.70 11.98
CA LEU A 319 13.77 13.98 10.70
C LEU A 319 12.71 14.48 9.70
N LEU A 320 11.51 14.75 10.18
CA LEU A 320 10.34 15.17 9.41
C LEU A 320 10.07 16.68 9.56
N HIS A 321 11.10 17.51 9.38
CA HIS A 321 11.00 18.98 9.56
C HIS A 321 10.20 19.70 8.46
N TYR A 322 9.62 18.95 7.51
CA TYR A 322 8.79 19.49 6.43
C TYR A 322 7.43 19.94 6.96
N ARG A 323 6.87 21.01 6.38
CA ARG A 323 5.63 21.64 6.86
C ARG A 323 4.46 20.66 6.90
N GLU A 324 4.36 19.80 5.90
CA GLU A 324 3.30 18.82 5.71
C GLU A 324 3.28 17.78 6.83
N ALA A 325 4.44 17.47 7.42
CA ALA A 325 4.55 16.50 8.51
C ALA A 325 3.88 16.95 9.80
N ASN A 326 3.59 18.25 9.95
CA ASN A 326 2.87 18.77 11.11
C ASN A 326 1.52 18.09 11.35
N ILE A 327 0.88 17.56 10.31
CA ILE A 327 -0.38 16.82 10.44
C ILE A 327 -0.26 15.58 11.34
N LEU A 328 0.94 15.07 11.58
CA LEU A 328 1.18 13.91 12.46
C LEU A 328 1.12 14.25 13.95
N TRP A 329 1.28 15.52 14.31
CA TRP A 329 1.33 15.98 15.71
C TRP A 329 0.57 17.28 15.98
N ASP A 330 -0.19 17.79 15.00
CA ASP A 330 -1.07 18.93 15.20
C ASP A 330 -2.18 18.59 16.20
N GLU A 331 -2.16 19.22 17.38
CA GLU A 331 -3.16 19.02 18.44
C GLU A 331 -4.56 19.51 18.04
N ALA A 332 -4.66 20.39 17.03
CA ALA A 332 -5.95 20.87 16.53
C ALA A 332 -6.70 19.83 15.69
N PHE A 333 -6.00 18.81 15.17
CA PHE A 333 -6.63 17.74 14.40
C PHE A 333 -7.49 16.85 15.31
N LYS A 334 -8.81 16.88 15.08
CA LYS A 334 -9.82 16.11 15.83
C LYS A 334 -10.66 15.17 14.97
N THR A 335 -10.37 15.11 13.67
CA THR A 335 -11.12 14.26 12.74
C THR A 335 -11.00 12.80 13.17
N SER A 336 -12.15 12.13 13.26
CA SER A 336 -12.25 10.69 13.50
C SER A 336 -12.90 10.01 12.29
N SER A 337 -12.28 8.94 11.81
CA SER A 337 -12.76 8.09 10.75
C SER A 337 -13.93 7.25 11.25
N GLY A 338 -13.99 6.97 12.56
CA GLY A 338 -14.88 5.98 13.17
C GLY A 338 -14.73 4.57 12.56
N TYR A 339 -13.60 4.28 11.91
CA TYR A 339 -13.46 3.07 11.09
C TYR A 339 -13.26 1.81 11.94
N ASP A 340 -12.46 1.89 12.98
CA ASP A 340 -12.05 0.76 13.83
C ASP A 340 -12.11 1.16 15.33
N GLU A 341 -13.24 1.75 15.74
CA GLU A 341 -13.44 2.26 17.11
C GLU A 341 -13.29 1.15 18.16
N ASP A 342 -13.73 -0.07 17.84
CA ASP A 342 -13.69 -1.24 18.71
C ASP A 342 -12.37 -2.03 18.60
N ARG A 343 -11.39 -1.57 17.80
CA ARG A 343 -10.10 -2.25 17.54
C ARG A 343 -10.27 -3.70 17.09
N HIS A 344 -11.23 -3.95 16.21
CA HIS A 344 -11.59 -5.29 15.77
C HIS A 344 -10.81 -5.73 14.52
N LEU A 345 -10.14 -4.81 13.81
CA LEU A 345 -9.31 -5.18 12.66
C LEU A 345 -8.15 -6.10 13.09
N PRO A 346 -7.77 -7.09 12.28
CA PRO A 346 -8.27 -7.36 10.91
C PRO A 346 -9.55 -8.21 10.85
N TYR A 347 -10.14 -8.58 11.98
CA TYR A 347 -11.23 -9.58 12.09
C TYR A 347 -12.66 -9.04 11.89
N GLY A 348 -12.81 -7.78 11.48
CA GLY A 348 -14.12 -7.13 11.31
C GLY A 348 -14.52 -6.87 9.86
N HIS A 349 -15.60 -6.10 9.70
CA HIS A 349 -16.15 -5.75 8.40
C HIS A 349 -15.29 -4.69 7.70
N ALA A 350 -14.44 -5.08 6.75
CA ALA A 350 -13.79 -4.17 5.81
C ALA A 350 -14.80 -3.25 5.12
N ILE A 351 -14.41 -1.99 4.90
CA ILE A 351 -15.22 -1.02 4.17
C ILE A 351 -14.92 -1.10 2.68
N ASN A 352 -15.89 -0.73 1.84
CA ASN A 352 -15.62 -0.47 0.44
C ASN A 352 -14.95 0.90 0.26
N VAL A 353 -13.62 0.91 0.08
CA VAL A 353 -12.82 2.12 -0.15
C VAL A 353 -13.24 2.88 -1.43
N TYR A 354 -14.01 2.25 -2.34
CA TYR A 354 -14.45 2.83 -3.62
C TYR A 354 -15.96 3.13 -3.72
N GLY A 355 -16.75 2.99 -2.65
CA GLY A 355 -18.20 3.21 -2.65
C GLY A 355 -19.03 2.00 -3.12
N GLU A 356 -20.12 2.16 -3.88
CA GLU A 356 -20.99 1.02 -4.31
C GLU A 356 -20.36 0.06 -5.35
N GLY A 357 -19.08 0.26 -5.71
CA GLY A 357 -18.40 -0.60 -6.67
C GLY A 357 -17.77 -1.80 -5.98
N THR A 358 -18.28 -3.01 -6.21
CA THR A 358 -17.51 -4.24 -5.93
C THR A 358 -16.21 -4.18 -6.78
N PRO A 359 -15.01 -4.43 -6.20
CA PRO A 359 -13.75 -4.18 -6.90
C PRO A 359 -13.49 -5.01 -8.17
#